data_AF-A0A9W6XRN8-F1
#
_entry.id   AF-A0A9W6XRN8-F1
#
_cell.length_a   1.000
_cell.length_b   1.000
_cell.length_c   1.000
_cell.angle_alpha   90.00
_cell.angle_beta   90.00
_cell.angle_gamma   90.00
#
_symmetry.space_group_name_H-M   'P 1'
#
loop_
_entity.id
_entity.type
_entity.pdbx_description
1 polymer ?
#
loop_
_entity_poly.entity_id
_entity_poly.type
_entity_poly.pdbx_seq_one_letter_code
_entity_poly.pdbx_strand_id
1 'polypeptide(L)'
;MGIAPAYDNGNEEQAAQREAEVYARLIALGLQRQDTELTFVPTLNGERADPNATGSVLHLRMNNWSMGDISAALSRGLVDNLFAMIPPELQQLVSVQPYVPAQSTRYVTAC
;
A
#
# COMPACT_ATOMS: atom_id res chain seq x y z
N MET A 1 17.32 40.70 19.98
CA MET A 1 17.62 39.35 20.51
C MET A 1 16.37 38.51 20.26
N GLY A 2 16.32 37.84 19.11
CA GLY A 2 15.16 37.07 18.67
C GLY A 2 15.23 35.65 19.24
N ILE A 3 14.20 35.26 19.97
CA ILE A 3 14.03 33.91 20.52
C ILE A 3 13.53 33.05 19.36
N ALA A 4 14.36 32.13 18.86
CA ALA A 4 13.89 31.09 17.96
C ALA A 4 12.96 30.15 18.77
N PRO A 5 11.76 29.80 18.27
CA PRO A 5 10.93 28.83 18.97
C PRO A 5 11.63 27.47 18.91
N ALA A 6 11.70 26.80 20.06
CA ALA A 6 12.08 25.41 20.13
C ALA A 6 10.99 24.58 19.43
N TYR A 7 11.34 23.89 18.34
CA TYR A 7 10.45 22.92 17.70
C TYR A 7 10.28 21.73 18.65
N ASP A 8 9.03 21.44 19.01
CA ASP A 8 8.66 20.33 19.88
C ASP A 8 8.66 19.01 19.09
N ASN A 9 9.84 18.40 19.00
CA ASN A 9 10.07 17.11 18.32
C ASN A 9 9.35 15.92 18.99
N GLY A 10 8.79 16.08 20.20
CA GLY A 10 8.16 14.99 20.96
C GLY A 10 6.80 14.56 20.41
N ASN A 11 6.10 15.44 19.69
CA ASN A 11 4.75 15.17 19.19
C ASN A 11 4.76 14.40 17.87
N GLU A 12 5.78 14.60 17.02
CA GLU A 12 5.87 13.95 15.71
C GLU A 12 6.27 12.47 15.82
N GLU A 13 7.24 12.15 16.68
CA GLU A 13 7.69 10.76 16.89
C GLU A 13 6.59 9.89 17.51
N GLN A 14 5.82 10.45 18.44
CA GLN A 14 4.66 9.78 19.04
C GLN A 14 3.51 9.60 18.03
N ALA A 15 3.29 10.56 17.12
CA ALA A 15 2.29 10.44 16.07
C ALA A 15 2.67 9.34 15.07
N ALA A 16 3.93 9.31 14.62
CA ALA A 16 4.45 8.27 13.74
C ALA A 16 4.35 6.87 14.37
N GLN A 17 4.64 6.75 15.68
CA GLN A 17 4.49 5.50 16.40
C GLN A 17 3.04 5.01 16.45
N ARG A 18 2.08 5.90 16.73
CA ARG A 18 0.65 5.54 16.70
C ARG A 18 0.19 5.13 15.31
N GLU A 19 0.67 5.82 14.27
CA GLU A 19 0.37 5.47 12.89
C GLU A 19 0.89 4.08 12.52
N ALA A 20 2.14 3.76 12.92
CA ALA A 20 2.72 2.44 12.74
C ALA A 20 1.92 1.33 13.43
N GLU A 21 1.43 1.57 14.66
CA GLU A 21 0.56 0.63 15.38
C GLU A 21 -0.77 0.38 14.66
N VAL A 22 -1.37 1.43 14.09
CA VAL A 22 -2.58 1.30 13.27
C VAL A 22 -2.29 0.44 12.04
N TYR A 23 -1.24 0.73 11.27
CA TYR A 23 -0.90 -0.07 10.09
C TYR A 23 -0.61 -1.53 10.44
N ALA A 24 0.17 -1.79 11.50
CA ALA A 24 0.47 -3.14 11.95
C ALA A 24 -0.82 -3.93 12.26
N ARG A 25 -1.79 -3.28 12.91
CA ARG A 25 -3.09 -3.89 13.22
C ARG A 25 -3.93 -4.15 11.96
N LEU A 26 -3.96 -3.20 11.03
CA LEU A 26 -4.67 -3.37 9.75
C LEU A 26 -4.10 -4.53 8.93
N ILE A 27 -2.78 -4.60 8.82
CA ILE A 27 -2.08 -5.70 8.14
C ILE A 27 -2.43 -7.03 8.81
N ALA A 28 -2.37 -7.10 10.14
CA ALA A 28 -2.71 -8.32 10.87
C ALA A 28 -4.16 -8.77 10.63
N LEU A 29 -5.11 -7.84 10.56
CA LEU A 29 -6.52 -8.14 10.23
C LEU A 29 -6.68 -8.59 8.77
N GLY A 30 -5.97 -7.96 7.84
CA GLY A 30 -5.99 -8.33 6.42
C GLY A 30 -5.44 -9.72 6.16
N LEU A 31 -4.35 -10.11 6.85
CA LEU A 31 -3.76 -11.45 6.74
C LEU A 31 -4.72 -12.58 7.15
N GLN A 32 -5.74 -12.28 7.95
CA GLN A 32 -6.79 -13.21 8.36
C GLN A 32 -7.94 -13.34 7.33
N ARG A 33 -7.93 -12.53 6.25
CA ARG A 33 -9.03 -12.41 5.26
C ARG A 33 -8.56 -12.67 3.83
N GLN A 34 -7.91 -13.80 3.60
CA GLN A 34 -7.34 -14.15 2.28
C GLN A 34 -8.39 -14.46 1.21
N ASP A 35 -9.58 -14.88 1.65
CA ASP A 35 -10.72 -15.31 0.82
C ASP A 35 -11.81 -14.24 0.64
N THR A 36 -11.48 -12.97 0.88
CA THR A 36 -12.44 -11.89 0.66
C THR A 36 -12.86 -11.82 -0.82
N GLU A 37 -14.16 -11.68 -1.06
CA GLU A 37 -14.72 -11.44 -2.40
C GLU A 37 -14.65 -9.96 -2.82
N LEU A 38 -14.26 -9.06 -1.90
CA LEU A 38 -14.11 -7.65 -2.22
C LEU A 38 -13.01 -7.45 -3.26
N THR A 39 -13.29 -6.57 -4.23
CA THR A 39 -12.28 -6.07 -5.17
C THR A 39 -12.08 -4.58 -4.91
N PHE A 40 -10.86 -4.17 -4.61
CA PHE A 40 -10.51 -2.75 -4.46
C PHE A 40 -9.74 -2.31 -5.70
N VAL A 41 -10.22 -1.28 -6.39
CA VAL A 41 -9.52 -0.60 -7.49
C VAL A 41 -8.90 0.68 -6.93
N PRO A 42 -7.57 0.73 -6.66
CA PRO A 42 -6.95 1.74 -5.81
C PRO A 42 -6.57 3.03 -6.56
N THR A 43 -7.31 3.43 -7.59
CA THR A 43 -7.04 4.62 -8.40
C THR A 43 -7.61 5.89 -7.75
N LEU A 44 -7.45 6.05 -6.42
CA LEU A 44 -8.07 7.09 -5.61
C LEU A 44 -7.62 8.51 -5.97
N ASN A 45 -6.40 8.64 -6.51
CA ASN A 45 -5.80 9.90 -6.93
C ASN A 45 -5.64 9.99 -8.46
N GLY A 46 -6.42 9.19 -9.21
CA GLY A 46 -6.19 9.00 -10.63
C GLY A 46 -4.94 8.14 -10.91
N GLU A 47 -4.70 7.90 -12.19
CA GLU A 47 -3.54 7.17 -12.70
C GLU A 47 -2.67 8.07 -13.57
N ARG A 48 -1.40 7.69 -13.73
CA ARG A 48 -0.48 8.45 -14.61
C ARG A 48 -0.99 8.48 -16.06
N ALA A 49 -1.58 7.38 -16.52
CA ALA A 49 -2.15 7.26 -17.87
C ALA A 49 -3.58 7.82 -17.97
N ASP A 50 -4.32 7.88 -16.86
CA ASP A 50 -5.67 8.42 -16.79
C ASP A 50 -5.88 9.18 -15.47
N PRO A 51 -5.62 10.50 -15.43
CA PRO A 51 -5.75 11.31 -14.22
C PRO A 51 -7.19 11.42 -13.69
N ASN A 52 -8.19 11.08 -14.50
CA ASN A 52 -9.60 11.15 -14.09
C ASN A 52 -10.12 9.81 -13.55
N ALA A 53 -9.28 8.77 -13.52
CA ALA A 53 -9.63 7.49 -12.92
C ALA A 53 -10.03 7.69 -11.44
N THR A 54 -11.03 6.96 -10.99
CA THR A 54 -11.54 7.04 -9.61
C THR A 54 -11.50 5.66 -8.97
N GLY A 55 -11.14 5.62 -7.69
CA GLY A 55 -11.10 4.36 -6.96
C GLY A 55 -12.50 3.80 -6.70
N SER A 56 -12.60 2.48 -6.63
CA SER A 56 -13.88 1.81 -6.36
C SER A 56 -13.70 0.54 -5.54
N VAL A 57 -14.77 0.14 -4.85
CA VAL A 57 -14.87 -1.14 -4.14
C VAL A 57 -16.04 -1.91 -4.75
N LEU A 58 -15.76 -3.09 -5.29
CA LEU A 58 -16.76 -3.96 -5.93
C LEU A 58 -17.10 -5.15 -5.01
N HIS A 59 -18.26 -5.75 -5.27
CA HIS A 59 -18.78 -6.92 -4.54
C HIS A 59 -19.00 -6.69 -3.04
N LEU A 60 -19.23 -5.43 -2.65
CA LEU A 60 -19.57 -5.06 -1.28
C LEU A 60 -20.95 -5.63 -0.90
N ARG A 61 -20.99 -6.35 0.22
CA ARG A 61 -22.17 -6.93 0.86
C ARG A 61 -22.15 -6.60 2.35
N MET A 62 -23.31 -6.74 3.01
CA MET A 62 -23.44 -6.44 4.44
C MET A 62 -22.56 -7.29 5.36
N ASN A 63 -22.00 -8.39 4.88
CA ASN A 63 -21.23 -9.36 5.67
C ASN A 63 -19.73 -9.42 5.33
N ASN A 64 -19.24 -8.68 4.33
CA ASN A 64 -17.85 -8.76 3.84
C ASN A 64 -17.16 -7.39 3.78
N TRP A 65 -17.42 -6.50 4.75
CA TRP A 65 -16.87 -5.14 4.81
C TRP A 65 -16.06 -4.88 6.08
N SER A 66 -15.59 -5.93 6.75
CA SER A 66 -14.75 -5.76 7.94
C SER A 66 -13.44 -5.05 7.57
N MET A 67 -12.76 -4.45 8.56
CA MET A 67 -11.48 -3.79 8.30
C MET A 67 -10.42 -4.75 7.75
N GLY A 68 -10.50 -6.03 8.09
CA GLY A 68 -9.67 -7.07 7.49
C GLY A 68 -10.01 -7.29 6.01
N ASP A 69 -11.29 -7.33 5.63
CA ASP A 69 -11.70 -7.50 4.24
C ASP A 69 -11.23 -6.31 3.38
N ILE A 70 -11.39 -5.08 3.89
CA ILE A 70 -10.93 -3.86 3.20
C ILE A 70 -9.41 -3.83 3.10
N SER A 71 -8.69 -4.16 4.18
CA SER A 71 -7.22 -4.21 4.15
C SER A 71 -6.71 -5.24 3.16
N ALA A 72 -7.28 -6.45 3.15
CA ALA A 72 -6.89 -7.50 2.23
C ALA A 72 -7.17 -7.14 0.76
N ALA A 73 -8.39 -6.63 0.48
CA ALA A 73 -8.79 -6.22 -0.85
C ALA A 73 -7.95 -5.04 -1.38
N LEU A 74 -7.64 -4.07 -0.53
CA LEU A 74 -6.78 -2.94 -0.87
C LEU A 74 -5.35 -3.39 -1.19
N SER A 75 -4.74 -4.23 -0.34
CA SER A 75 -3.40 -4.75 -0.60
C SER A 75 -3.34 -5.55 -1.91
N ARG A 76 -4.35 -6.38 -2.19
CA ARG A 76 -4.44 -7.12 -3.46
C ARG A 76 -4.61 -6.17 -4.65
N GLY A 77 -5.53 -5.21 -4.55
CA GLY A 77 -5.76 -4.21 -5.58
C GLY A 77 -4.53 -3.36 -5.91
N LEU A 78 -3.73 -3.00 -4.90
CA LEU A 78 -2.45 -2.29 -5.11
C LEU A 78 -1.47 -3.13 -5.90
N VAL A 79 -1.33 -4.41 -5.55
CA VAL A 79 -0.45 -5.34 -6.29
C VAL A 79 -0.94 -5.50 -7.73
N ASP A 80 -2.23 -5.76 -7.94
CA ASP A 80 -2.83 -5.92 -9.28
C ASP A 80 -2.65 -4.66 -10.14
N ASN A 81 -2.84 -3.47 -9.56
CA ASN A 81 -2.62 -2.20 -10.22
C ASN A 81 -1.14 -2.00 -10.61
N LEU A 82 -0.19 -2.34 -9.72
CA LEU A 82 1.24 -2.31 -10.03
C LEU A 82 1.59 -3.27 -11.18
N PHE A 83 1.03 -4.47 -11.20
CA PHE A 83 1.24 -5.43 -12.28
C PHE A 83 0.62 -4.98 -13.61
N ALA A 84 -0.53 -4.30 -13.59
CA ALA A 84 -1.16 -3.76 -14.79
C ALA A 84 -0.31 -2.67 -15.47
N MET A 85 0.58 -2.00 -14.74
CA MET A 85 1.54 -1.04 -15.31
C MET A 85 2.73 -1.70 -16.01
N ILE A 86 2.90 -3.02 -15.90
CA ILE A 86 3.99 -3.74 -16.57
C ILE A 86 3.59 -3.98 -18.03
N PRO A 87 4.39 -3.52 -19.01
CA PRO A 87 4.13 -3.77 -20.42
C PRO A 87 3.97 -5.27 -20.71
N PRO A 88 3.01 -5.70 -21.55
CA PRO A 88 2.74 -7.11 -21.82
C PRO A 88 3.98 -7.91 -22.26
N GLU A 89 4.89 -7.25 -22.98
CA GLU A 89 6.14 -7.82 -23.48
C GLU A 89 7.10 -8.21 -22.35
N LEU A 90 7.00 -7.54 -21.20
CA LEU A 90 7.86 -7.74 -20.03
C LEU A 90 7.23 -8.59 -18.94
N GLN A 91 5.91 -8.84 -18.99
CA GLN A 91 5.21 -9.62 -17.96
C GLN A 91 5.77 -11.04 -17.80
N GLN A 92 6.19 -11.68 -18.90
CA GLN A 92 6.82 -13.01 -18.88
C GLN A 92 8.16 -13.02 -18.13
N LEU A 93 8.89 -11.89 -18.11
CA LEU A 93 10.19 -11.76 -17.47
C LEU A 93 10.10 -11.47 -15.96
N VAL A 94 8.97 -10.91 -15.51
CA VAL A 94 8.74 -10.59 -14.09
C VAL A 94 8.46 -11.84 -13.27
N SER A 95 7.89 -12.87 -13.88
CA SER A 95 7.62 -14.16 -13.20
C SER A 95 8.91 -14.94 -12.87
N VAL A 96 10.04 -14.58 -13.49
CA VAL A 96 11.32 -15.30 -13.38
C VAL A 96 12.37 -14.59 -12.51
N GLN A 97 12.10 -13.37 -12.05
CA GLN A 97 13.05 -12.61 -11.23
C GLN A 97 12.47 -12.26 -9.85
N PRO A 98 13.23 -12.43 -8.76
CA PRO A 98 12.81 -11.93 -7.46
C PRO A 98 12.71 -10.40 -7.51
N TYR A 99 11.50 -9.87 -7.27
CA TYR A 99 11.27 -8.43 -7.18
C TYR A 99 11.95 -7.87 -5.91
N VAL A 100 12.89 -6.95 -6.11
CA VAL A 100 13.56 -6.24 -5.01
C VAL A 100 12.94 -4.84 -4.91
N PRO A 101 12.17 -4.52 -3.85
CA PRO A 101 11.68 -3.17 -3.65
C PRO A 101 12.85 -2.21 -3.48
N ALA A 102 12.80 -1.03 -4.09
CA ALA A 102 13.90 -0.06 -4.13
C ALA A 102 14.45 0.32 -2.73
N GLN A 103 13.62 0.24 -1.69
CA GLN A 103 13.99 0.50 -0.30
C GLN A 103 14.86 -0.61 0.34
N SER A 104 15.01 -1.76 -0.31
CA SER A 104 15.90 -2.84 0.13
C SER A 104 17.36 -2.67 -0.33
N THR A 105 17.70 -1.55 -0.99
CA THR A 105 19.09 -1.24 -1.38
C THR A 105 19.88 -0.73 -0.18
N ARG A 106 20.08 -1.57 0.85
CA ARG A 106 21.15 -1.37 1.83
C ARG A 106 22.33 -2.24 1.42
N TYR A 107 23.38 -1.59 0.93
CA TYR A 107 24.76 -2.07 0.80
C TYR A 107 24.93 -3.50 0.25
N VAL A 108 24.85 -3.65 -1.07
CA VAL A 108 25.74 -4.60 -1.76
C VAL A 108 26.88 -3.76 -2.33
N THR A 109 27.86 -3.45 -1.48
CA THR A 109 29.14 -2.91 -1.93
C THR A 109 29.82 -4.00 -2.75
N ALA A 110 30.07 -3.68 -4.01
CA ALA A 110 30.98 -4.41 -4.88
C ALA A 110 32.36 -4.56 -4.22
N CYS A 111 32.83 -5.79 -4.11
CA CYS A 111 34.21 -6.25 -4.29
C CYS A 111 34.20 -7.78 -4.34
#